data_AF-A0A943YCT6-F1
#
_entry.id   AF-A0A943YCT6-F1
#
_cell.length_a   1.000
_cell.length_b   1.000
_cell.length_c   1.000
_cell.angle_alpha   90.00
_cell.angle_beta   90.00
_cell.angle_gamma   90.00
#
_symmetry.space_group_name_H-M   'P 1'
#
loop_
_entity.id
_entity.type
_entity.pdbx_description
1 polymer ?
#
loop_
_entity_poly.entity_id
_entity_poly.type
_entity_poly.pdbx_seq_one_letter_code
_entity_poly.pdbx_strand_id
1 'polypeptide(L)' 'MEIALLSKEEARRLLKISRSTFWRLEKKDIIRPVQSLLPTRRYRLADIEKLVMR' A
#
# COMPACT_ATOMS: atom_id res chain seq x y z
N MET A 1 13.34 11.77 9.48
CA MET A 1 12.02 11.13 9.61
C MET A 1 12.13 9.73 9.04
N GLU A 2 11.98 8.70 9.86
CA GLU A 2 11.96 7.32 9.37
C GLU A 2 10.72 7.11 8.49
N ILE A 3 10.91 6.58 7.29
CA ILE A 3 9.81 6.23 6.40
C ILE A 3 9.33 4.84 6.81
N ALA A 4 8.22 4.76 7.52
CA ALA A 4 7.61 3.48 7.86
C ALA A 4 7.09 2.78 6.57
N LEU A 5 7.61 1.57 6.32
CA LEU A 5 7.32 0.78 5.13
C LEU A 5 6.51 -0.47 5.49
N LEU A 6 5.36 -0.60 4.84
CA LEU A 6 4.45 -1.73 4.99
C LEU A 6 4.67 -2.75 3.87
N SER A 7 4.56 -4.02 4.20
CA SER A 7 4.31 -5.09 3.24
C SER A 7 2.92 -4.96 2.61
N LYS A 8 2.68 -5.70 1.53
CA LYS A 8 1.35 -5.79 0.90
C LYS A 8 0.28 -6.31 1.87
N GLU A 9 0.61 -7.31 2.68
CA GLU A 9 -0.30 -7.85 3.69
C GLU A 9 -0.69 -6.79 4.74
N GLU A 10 0.29 -6.04 5.26
CA GLU A 10 0.05 -5.02 6.29
C GLU A 10 -0.77 -3.85 5.73
N ALA A 11 -0.42 -3.33 4.55
CA ALA A 11 -1.17 -2.28 3.88
C ALA A 11 -2.63 -2.70 3.62
N ARG A 12 -2.85 -3.95 3.20
CA ARG A 12 -4.20 -4.50 2.99
C ARG A 12 -4.99 -4.60 4.29
N ARG A 13 -4.35 -5.05 5.38
CA ARG A 13 -4.98 -5.15 6.70
C ARG A 13 -5.41 -3.78 7.23
N LEU A 14 -4.55 -2.77 7.08
CA LEU A 14 -4.86 -1.39 7.47
C LEU A 14 -6.07 -0.83 6.71
N LEU A 15 -6.12 -1.04 5.39
CA LEU A 15 -7.25 -0.61 4.56
C LEU A 15 -8.52 -1.45 4.77
N LYS A 16 -8.45 -2.58 5.48
CA LYS A 16 -9.56 -3.53 5.68
C LYS A 16 -10.21 -3.99 4.36
N ILE A 17 -9.43 -4.14 3.29
CA ILE A 17 -9.92 -4.54 1.96
C ILE A 17 -9.48 -5.95 1.54
N SER A 18 -10.16 -6.49 0.52
CA SER A 18 -9.79 -7.75 -0.12
C SER A 18 -8.50 -7.59 -0.95
N ARG A 19 -7.87 -8.73 -1.27
CA ARG A 19 -6.69 -8.76 -2.17
C ARG A 19 -7.03 -8.25 -3.57
N SER A 20 -8.22 -8.54 -4.09
CA SER A 20 -8.67 -8.10 -5.41
C SER A 20 -8.90 -6.60 -5.46
N THR A 21 -9.50 -6.00 -4.43
CA THR A 21 -9.64 -4.54 -4.32
C THR A 21 -8.28 -3.87 -4.22
N PHE A 22 -7.38 -4.39 -3.39
CA PHE A 22 -6.01 -3.87 -3.28
C PHE A 22 -5.28 -3.88 -4.63
N TRP A 23 -5.38 -4.98 -5.39
CA TRP A 23 -4.81 -5.08 -6.73
C TRP A 23 -5.41 -4.07 -7.72
N ARG A 24 -6.72 -3.80 -7.65
CA ARG A 24 -7.37 -2.76 -8.47
C ARG A 24 -6.85 -1.36 -8.12
N LEU A 25 -6.62 -1.08 -6.84
CA LEU A 25 -6.04 0.20 -6.41
C LEU A 25 -4.60 0.36 -6.91
N GLU A 26 -3.78 -0.69 -6.87
CA GLU A 26 -2.44 -0.69 -7.48
C GLU A 26 -2.52 -0.43 -9.00
N LYS A 27 -3.45 -1.10 -9.71
CA LYS A 27 -3.63 -0.93 -11.16
C LYS A 27 -4.12 0.44 -11.58
N LYS A 28 -4.88 1.12 -10.71
CA LYS A 28 -5.35 2.48 -10.92
C LYS A 28 -4.36 3.54 -10.42
N ASP A 29 -3.16 3.13 -10.00
CA ASP A 29 -2.13 4.02 -9.47
C ASP A 29 -2.56 4.80 -8.21
N ILE A 30 -3.60 4.35 -7.51
CA ILE A 30 -4.10 4.97 -6.27
C ILE A 30 -3.15 4.67 -5.10
N ILE A 31 -2.60 3.45 -5.07
CA ILE A 31 -1.52 3.05 -4.16
C ILE A 31 -0.31 2.64 -4.99
N ARG A 32 0.87 3.09 -4.58
CA ARG A 32 2.12 2.79 -5.28
C ARG A 32 3.17 2.25 -4.30
N PRO A 33 3.88 1.17 -4.67
CA PRO A 33 5.02 0.73 -3.88
C PRO A 33 6.17 1.74 -4.02
N VAL A 34 6.98 1.86 -2.97
CA VAL A 34 8.14 2.78 -2.92
C VAL A 34 9.21 2.38 -3.92
N GLN A 35 9.34 1.08 -4.19
CA GLN A 35 10.16 0.53 -5.25
C GLN A 35 9.43 -0.66 -5.89
N SER A 36 9.39 -0.66 -7.22
CA SER A 36 8.82 -1.74 -8.04
C SER A 36 9.83 -2.84 -8.39
N LEU A 37 11.13 -2.59 -8.18
CA LEU A 37 12.24 -3.43 -8.66
C LEU A 37 12.76 -4.47 -7.65
N LEU A 38 12.30 -4.43 -6.39
CA LEU A 38 12.66 -5.43 -5.39
C LEU A 38 11.66 -6.60 -5.38
N PRO A 39 12.09 -7.82 -5.01
CA PRO A 39 11.21 -8.99 -4.99
C PRO A 39 10.00 -8.82 -4.06
N THR A 40 10.08 -7.91 -3.08
CA THR A 40 9.00 -7.60 -2.15
C THR A 40 8.57 -6.15 -2.27
N ARG A 41 7.33 -5.93 -2.70
CA ARG A 41 6.71 -4.60 -2.76
C ARG A 41 6.50 -4.04 -1.34
N ARG A 42 6.97 -2.81 -1.13
CA ARG A 42 6.79 -2.05 0.11
C ARG A 42 6.00 -0.78 -0.16
N TYR A 43 5.10 -0.41 0.74
CA TYR A 43 4.21 0.76 0.62
C TYR A 43 4.53 1.73 1.76
N ARG A 44 4.50 3.04 1.50
CA ARG A 44 4.64 4.01 2.61
C ARG A 44 3.39 3.97 3.46
N LEU A 45 3.56 3.90 4.77
CA LEU A 45 2.46 3.99 5.72
C LEU A 45 1.62 5.26 5.46
N ALA A 46 2.27 6.41 5.31
CA ALA A 46 1.60 7.69 5.07
C ALA A 46 0.71 7.72 3.81
N ASP A 47 1.10 7.01 2.74
CA ASP A 47 0.31 6.96 1.51
C ASP A 47 -0.92 6.05 1.69
N ILE A 48 -0.80 4.99 2.50
CA ILE A 48 -1.91 4.10 2.86
C ILE A 48 -2.88 4.77 3.82
N GLU A 49 -2.39 5.49 4.83
CA GLU A 49 -3.23 6.18 5.83
C GLU A 49 -4.10 7.28 5.22
N LYS A 50 -3.59 8.00 4.21
CA LYS A 50 -4.37 8.99 3.44
C LYS A 50 -5.64 8.41 2.82
N LEU A 51 -5.68 7.10 2.54
CA LEU A 51 -6.84 6.43 1.97
C LEU A 51 -7.83 5.94 3.04
N VAL A 52 -7.39 5.79 4.29
CA VAL A 52 -8.24 5.44 5.43
C VAL A 52 -8.98 6.67 5.97
N MET A 53 -8.32 7.83 5.94
CA MET A 53 -8.87 9.10 6.45
C MET A 53 -9.81 9.82 5.47
N ARG A 54 -10.22 9.15 4.39
CA ARG A 54 -11.06 9.69 3.33
C ARG A 54 -12.44 9.06 3.37
#